data_AF-A0A969G9F5-F1
#
_entry.id   AF-A0A969G9F5-F1
#
_cell.length_a   1.000
_cell.length_b   1.000
_cell.length_c   1.000
_cell.angle_alpha   90.00
_cell.angle_beta   90.00
_cell.angle_gamma   90.00
#
_symmetry.space_group_name_H-M   'P 1'
#
loop_
_entity.id
_entity.type
_entity.pdbx_description
1 polymer ?
#
loop_
_entity_poly.entity_id
_entity_poly.type
_entity_poly.pdbx_seq_one_letter_code
_entity_poly.pdbx_strand_id
1 'polypeptide(L)'
;MKGNKGEWSEIYTFLKLIADGQLYAADKNLEKIPNLFYPIIKIIRREIEGDYAYVLNGNVRVINEKHKKQLFLFRHSNLSNKPKSYFKK
;
A
#
# COMPACT_ATOMS: atom_id res chain seq x y z
N MET A 1 19.59 -0.88 -8.51
CA MET A 1 19.50 -0.37 -7.12
C MET A 1 19.82 -1.53 -6.18
N LYS A 2 20.81 -1.41 -5.28
CA LYS A 2 21.10 -2.41 -4.24
C LYS A 2 20.60 -1.86 -2.91
N GLY A 3 19.33 -2.10 -2.59
CA GLY A 3 18.76 -1.78 -1.27
C GLY A 3 19.01 -2.90 -0.25
N ASN A 4 19.04 -2.55 1.04
CA ASN A 4 19.11 -3.54 2.12
C ASN A 4 17.75 -4.24 2.33
N LYS A 5 17.70 -5.30 3.14
CA LYS A 5 16.44 -6.06 3.36
C LYS A 5 15.31 -5.19 3.92
N GLY A 6 15.62 -4.17 4.72
CA GLY A 6 14.64 -3.24 5.28
C GLY A 6 14.03 -2.33 4.23
N GLU A 7 14.87 -1.69 3.42
CA GLU A 7 14.45 -0.80 2.33
C GLU A 7 13.54 -1.50 1.31
N TRP A 8 13.88 -2.75 0.95
CA TRP A 8 13.02 -3.56 0.09
C TRP A 8 11.72 -3.97 0.77
N SER A 9 11.74 -4.23 2.07
CA SER A 9 10.54 -4.59 2.84
C SER A 9 9.57 -3.42 2.95
N GLU A 10 10.07 -2.18 3.05
CA GLU A 10 9.23 -0.98 3.09
C GLU A 10 8.50 -0.77 1.77
N ILE A 11 9.22 -0.79 0.64
CA ILE A 11 8.62 -0.66 -0.70
C ILE A 11 7.61 -1.79 -0.95
N TYR A 12 7.97 -3.02 -0.58
CA TYR A 12 7.08 -4.17 -0.71
C TYR A 12 5.79 -3.97 0.11
N THR A 13 5.92 -3.60 1.39
CA THR A 13 4.77 -3.39 2.28
C THR A 13 3.86 -2.30 1.74
N PHE A 14 4.45 -1.18 1.30
CA PHE A 14 3.72 -0.08 0.67
C PHE A 14 2.91 -0.54 -0.54
N LEU A 15 3.56 -1.20 -1.51
CA LEU A 15 2.88 -1.69 -2.72
C LEU A 15 1.81 -2.72 -2.38
N LYS A 16 2.07 -3.58 -1.40
CA LYS A 16 1.15 -4.63 -0.97
C LYS A 16 -0.11 -4.05 -0.32
N LEU A 17 0.03 -3.06 0.55
CA LEU A 17 -1.09 -2.37 1.19
C LEU A 17 -1.97 -1.63 0.18
N ILE A 18 -1.36 -0.98 -0.83
CA ILE A 18 -2.14 -0.35 -1.91
C ILE A 18 -2.86 -1.38 -2.76
N ALA A 19 -2.21 -2.49 -3.12
CA ALA A 19 -2.81 -3.48 -4.03
C ALA A 19 -3.92 -4.29 -3.35
N ASP A 20 -3.73 -4.66 -2.08
CA ASP A 20 -4.72 -5.42 -1.33
C ASP A 20 -5.87 -4.53 -0.83
N GLY A 21 -5.58 -3.26 -0.51
CA GLY A 21 -6.55 -2.30 0.03
C GLY A 21 -7.06 -2.63 1.44
N GLN A 22 -6.51 -3.65 2.06
CA GLN A 22 -6.89 -4.15 3.39
C GLN A 22 -5.68 -4.79 4.08
N LEU A 23 -5.67 -4.76 5.41
CA LEU A 23 -4.67 -5.40 6.26
C LEU A 23 -5.32 -6.49 7.09
N TYR A 24 -4.93 -7.74 6.87
CA TYR A 24 -5.40 -8.85 7.69
C TYR A 24 -4.77 -8.81 9.07
N ALA A 25 -5.56 -9.08 10.11
CA ALA A 25 -5.03 -9.35 11.44
C ALA A 25 -4.30 -10.70 11.44
N ALA A 26 -3.30 -10.82 12.31
CA ALA A 26 -2.58 -12.06 12.52
C ALA A 26 -2.68 -12.48 13.99
N ASP A 27 -2.67 -13.79 14.23
CA ASP A 27 -2.63 -14.35 15.57
C ASP A 27 -1.20 -14.34 16.16
N LYS A 28 -1.02 -14.95 17.34
CA LYS A 28 0.28 -15.06 18.00
C LYS A 28 1.34 -15.85 17.20
N ASN A 29 0.91 -16.66 16.23
CA ASN A 29 1.77 -17.47 15.38
C ASN A 29 2.04 -16.78 14.02
N LEU A 30 1.62 -15.52 13.86
CA LEU A 30 1.69 -14.75 12.61
C LEU A 30 0.83 -15.33 11.48
N GLU A 31 -0.14 -16.18 11.82
CA GLU A 31 -1.11 -16.70 10.86
C GLU A 31 -2.27 -15.73 10.69
N LYS A 32 -2.76 -15.59 9.45
CA LYS A 32 -3.88 -14.69 9.15
C LYS A 32 -5.14 -15.21 9.85
N ILE A 33 -5.83 -14.32 10.55
CA ILE A 33 -7.15 -14.62 11.10
C ILE A 33 -8.17 -14.48 9.97
N PRO A 34 -8.86 -15.57 9.55
CA PRO A 34 -9.86 -15.49 8.51
C PRO A 34 -10.96 -14.49 8.87
N ASN A 35 -11.44 -13.73 7.89
CA ASN A 35 -12.53 -12.76 8.03
C ASN A 35 -12.26 -11.58 8.99
N LEU A 36 -11.04 -11.42 9.52
CA LEU A 36 -10.65 -10.25 10.30
C LEU A 36 -9.62 -9.40 9.55
N PHE A 37 -10.06 -8.26 9.04
CA PHE A 37 -9.23 -7.33 8.31
C PHE A 37 -9.62 -5.87 8.58
N TYR A 38 -8.65 -4.99 8.39
CA TYR A 38 -8.80 -3.54 8.49
C TYR A 38 -8.72 -2.93 7.09
N PRO A 39 -9.77 -2.26 6.60
CA PRO A 39 -9.71 -1.52 5.35
C PRO A 39 -8.64 -0.43 5.40
N ILE A 40 -7.82 -0.33 4.36
CA ILE A 40 -6.86 0.77 4.24
C ILE A 40 -7.58 1.98 3.65
N ILE A 41 -7.67 3.06 4.42
CA ILE A 41 -8.28 4.33 3.99
C ILE A 41 -7.26 5.31 3.42
N LYS A 42 -6.04 5.32 3.99
CA LYS A 42 -4.97 6.25 3.64
C LYS A 42 -3.60 5.66 4.00
N ILE A 43 -2.62 5.83 3.12
CA ILE A 43 -1.21 5.56 3.41
C ILE A 43 -0.46 6.89 3.30
N ILE A 44 0.39 7.19 4.30
CA ILE A 44 1.22 8.38 4.34
C ILE A 44 2.67 7.95 4.17
N ARG A 45 3.35 8.51 3.17
CA ARG A 45 4.78 8.32 2.94
C ARG A 45 5.49 9.65 3.13
N ARG A 46 6.54 9.65 3.95
CA ARG A 46 7.39 10.82 4.17
C ARG A 46 8.73 10.54 3.52
N GLU A 47 9.03 11.30 2.48
CA GLU A 47 10.29 11.21 1.75
C GLU A 47 11.05 12.53 1.94
N ILE A 48 12.35 12.52 1.68
CA ILE A 48 13.18 13.74 1.74
C ILE A 48 12.63 14.84 0.82
N GLU A 49 12.11 14.44 -0.35
CA GLU A 49 11.56 15.35 -1.36
C GLU A 49 10.12 15.80 -1.07
N GLY A 50 9.46 15.19 -0.08
CA GLY A 50 8.15 15.62 0.40
C GLY A 50 7.25 14.49 0.90
N ASP A 51 6.11 14.91 1.44
CA ASP A 51 5.10 14.02 1.99
C ASP A 51 4.03 13.69 0.94
N TYR A 52 3.70 12.41 0.84
CA TYR A 52 2.70 11.87 -0.08
C TYR A 52 1.60 11.13 0.67
N ALA A 53 0.38 11.29 0.18
CA ALA A 53 -0.80 10.62 0.68
C ALA A 53 -1.47 9.81 -0.43
N TYR A 54 -1.78 8.55 -0.12
CA TYR A 54 -2.49 7.63 -0.99
C TYR A 54 -3.83 7.31 -0.37
N VAL A 55 -4.91 7.92 -0.88
CA VAL A 55 -6.26 7.74 -0.33
C VAL A 55 -7.01 6.69 -1.15
N LEU A 56 -7.50 5.65 -0.49
CA LEU A 56 -8.18 4.52 -1.12
C LEU A 56 -9.69 4.64 -0.86
N ASN A 57 -10.48 4.85 -1.93
CA ASN A 57 -11.94 4.87 -1.90
C ASN A 57 -12.50 4.42 -3.26
N GLY A 58 -12.32 3.13 -3.60
CA GLY A 58 -12.59 2.55 -4.93
C GLY A 58 -11.59 2.96 -6.02
N ASN A 59 -11.09 4.19 -5.93
CA ASN A 59 -9.93 4.69 -6.64
C ASN A 59 -8.77 4.96 -5.65
N VAL A 60 -7.55 4.98 -6.17
CA VAL A 60 -6.38 5.45 -5.45
C VAL A 60 -6.09 6.87 -5.91
N ARG A 61 -6.16 7.81 -4.96
CA ARG A 61 -5.76 9.21 -5.17
C ARG A 61 -4.39 9.43 -4.57
N VAL A 62 -3.47 9.97 -5.37
CA VAL A 62 -2.12 10.34 -4.92
C VAL A 62 -2.08 11.85 -4.74
N ILE A 63 -1.75 12.29 -3.54
CA ILE A 63 -1.73 13.71 -3.14
C ILE A 63 -0.32 14.04 -2.64
N ASN A 64 0.27 15.11 -3.15
CA ASN A 64 1.43 15.74 -2.53
C ASN A 64 0.93 16.64 -1.40
N GLU A 65 1.26 16.33 -0.15
CA GLU A 65 0.75 17.01 1.04
C GLU A 65 1.32 18.43 1.19
N LYS A 66 2.55 18.69 0.72
CA LYS A 66 3.18 20.01 0.75
C LYS A 66 2.42 21.02 -0.12
N HIS A 67 2.01 20.60 -1.32
CA HIS A 67 1.30 21.46 -2.27
C HIS A 67 -0.22 21.24 -2.26
N LYS A 68 -0.71 20.31 -1.42
CA LYS A 68 -2.11 19.84 -1.39
C LYS A 68 -2.67 19.53 -2.79
N LYS A 69 -1.80 19.06 -3.69
CA LYS A 69 -2.11 18.84 -5.11
C LYS A 69 -2.32 17.35 -5.37
N GLN A 70 -3.44 17.01 -6.03
CA GLN A 70 -3.62 15.68 -6.57
C GLN A 70 -2.71 15.49 -7.79
N LEU A 71 -1.89 14.44 -7.74
CA LEU A 71 -0.95 14.10 -8.82
C LEU A 71 -1.55 13.04 -9.74
N PHE A 72 -2.18 12.01 -9.16
CA PHE A 72 -2.70 10.88 -9.92
C PHE A 72 -4.04 10.39 -9.34
N LEU A 73 -4.85 9.83 -10.22
CA LEU A 73 -6.08 9.13 -9.90
C LEU A 73 -6.15 7.88 -10.78
N PHE A 74 -6.28 6.71 -10.16
CA PHE A 74 -6.45 5.45 -10.89
C PHE A 74 -7.38 4.51 -10.14
N ARG A 75 -8.01 3.59 -10.87
CA ARG A 75 -8.95 2.63 -10.29
C ARG A 75 -8.19 1.56 -9.49
N HIS A 76 -8.63 1.27 -8.26
CA HIS A 76 -7.98 0.27 -7.41
C HIS A 76 -8.01 -1.14 -8.05
N SER A 77 -9.07 -1.47 -8.79
CA SER A 77 -9.20 -2.74 -9.50
C SER A 77 -8.08 -3.03 -10.50
N ASN A 78 -7.38 -2.00 -10.98
CA ASN A 78 -6.23 -2.16 -11.88
C ASN A 78 -5.03 -2.83 -11.18
N LEU A 79 -5.01 -2.84 -9.84
CA LEU A 79 -4.00 -3.49 -9.02
C LEU A 79 -4.44 -4.88 -8.53
N SER A 80 -5.72 -5.07 -8.21
CA SER A 80 -6.23 -6.32 -7.66
C SER A 80 -6.31 -7.47 -8.68
N ASN A 81 -6.41 -7.16 -9.98
CA ASN A 81 -6.57 -8.15 -11.05
C ASN A 81 -5.25 -8.74 -11.58
N LYS A 82 -4.11 -8.36 -11.01
CA LYS A 82 -2.82 -8.97 -11.35
C LYS A 82 -2.58 -10.18 -10.45
N PRO A 83 -2.15 -11.33 -11.00
CA PRO A 83 -1.96 -12.54 -10.21
C PRO A 83 -1.05 -12.26 -9.02
N LYS A 84 -1.41 -12.81 -7.85
CA LYS A 84 -0.60 -12.81 -6.61
C LYS A 84 0.81 -13.42 -6.80
N SER A 85 1.17 -13.84 -8.02
CA SER A 85 2.44 -14.45 -8.40
C SER A 85 3.62 -13.46 -8.39
N TYR A 86 3.42 -12.17 -8.62
CA TYR A 86 4.51 -11.18 -8.58
C TYR A 86 5.12 -10.98 -7.19
N PHE A 87 4.44 -11.46 -6.14
CA PHE A 87 4.77 -11.18 -4.74
C PHE A 87 4.90 -12.45 -3.90
N LYS A 88 4.91 -13.64 -4.53
CA LYS A 88 5.27 -14.88 -3.83
C LYS A 88 6.80 -15.01 -3.82
N LYS A 89 7.34 -15.13 -2.62
CA LYS A 89 8.74 -15.48 -2.35
C LYS A 89 8.97 -16.96 -2.64
#